data_AF-A0A7X0LIK4-F1
#
_entry.id   AF-A0A7X0LIK4-F1
#
_cell.length_a   1.000
_cell.length_b   1.000
_cell.length_c   1.000
_cell.angle_alpha   90.00
_cell.angle_beta   90.00
_cell.angle_gamma   90.00
#
_symmetry.space_group_name_H-M   'P 1'
#
loop_
_entity.id
_entity.type
_entity.pdbx_description
1 polymer ?
#
loop_
_entity_poly.entity_id
_entity_poly.type
_entity_poly.pdbx_seq_one_letter_code
_entity_poly.pdbx_strand_id
1 'polypeptide(L)'
;MLPWIATTPAVAEPPSLDVGAAVLRITHAVDNVQRSNYGKNSFTVINTGGKAITGFTLDVTGALYPDCVFDPEGLAGDSVAKPLNIDTPGGTGLVAPIDMQDSPYVGEGGAKGYRGLQLVFDPEVDGGFSPDESVGFSIDMDPNSIAGTNKKPLDQGTTPKWDVGGVSGAELIGSTFTVTFADGSQAQGQLHGTTKQAGSHGLASQDLPGHDVTLTVNGLAPGEVGTYSDEGIQVVVNGPAGLTARVVLTHGLIQPVTPYADFLTEQLEVLAAADFPANNAAWFQTLDVMLTGEDQDITEALTNAPRPTYDFTVHPDKPFSLDADKLPVGVVAAVVDPANDALPMGPVTEPIYLKYE
;
A
#
# COMPACT_ATOMS: atom_id res chain seq x y z
N MET A 1 -19.44 -47.58 13.35
CA MET A 1 -18.61 -47.02 12.27
C MET A 1 -19.49 -46.09 11.46
N LEU A 2 -19.37 -44.78 11.67
CA LEU A 2 -20.00 -43.77 10.83
C LEU A 2 -19.10 -43.57 9.60
N PRO A 3 -19.66 -43.49 8.37
CA PRO A 3 -18.84 -43.29 7.19
C PRO A 3 -18.28 -41.87 7.17
N TRP A 4 -16.97 -41.78 6.92
CA TRP A 4 -16.25 -40.55 6.66
C TRP A 4 -16.77 -39.96 5.34
N ILE A 5 -17.47 -38.83 5.40
CA ILE A 5 -17.80 -38.05 4.19
C ILE A 5 -16.59 -37.18 3.91
N ALA A 6 -15.83 -37.52 2.88
CA ALA A 6 -14.79 -36.63 2.35
C ALA A 6 -15.51 -35.48 1.64
N THR A 7 -15.42 -34.27 2.20
CA THR A 7 -15.75 -33.05 1.47
C THR A 7 -14.65 -32.82 0.45
N THR A 8 -14.96 -33.07 -0.81
CA THR A 8 -14.14 -32.62 -1.94
C THR A 8 -13.98 -31.10 -1.83
N PRO A 9 -12.76 -30.54 -1.87
CA PRO A 9 -12.61 -29.09 -1.95
C PRO A 9 -13.30 -28.61 -3.24
N ALA A 10 -14.07 -27.53 -3.13
CA ALA A 10 -14.68 -26.90 -4.29
C ALA A 10 -13.56 -26.51 -5.26
N VAL A 11 -13.62 -27.03 -6.48
CA VAL A 11 -12.82 -26.51 -7.59
C VAL A 11 -13.40 -25.13 -7.88
N ALA A 12 -12.57 -24.08 -7.82
CA ALA A 12 -12.99 -22.74 -8.23
C ALA A 12 -13.57 -22.82 -9.66
N GLU A 13 -14.76 -22.26 -9.87
CA GLU A 13 -15.30 -22.15 -11.22
C GLU A 13 -14.32 -21.37 -12.10
N PRO A 14 -14.13 -21.79 -13.37
CA PRO A 14 -13.31 -20.99 -14.29
C PRO A 14 -13.91 -19.59 -14.40
N PRO A 15 -13.09 -18.54 -14.51
CA PRO A 15 -13.58 -17.18 -14.64
C PRO A 15 -14.54 -17.09 -15.82
N SER A 16 -15.68 -16.44 -15.61
CA SER A 16 -16.61 -16.12 -16.69
C SER A 16 -15.84 -15.32 -17.76
N LEU A 17 -15.90 -15.77 -19.01
CA LEU A 17 -15.26 -15.08 -20.14
C LEU A 17 -15.81 -13.65 -20.32
N ASP A 18 -16.96 -13.35 -19.71
CA ASP A 18 -17.63 -12.05 -19.80
C ASP A 18 -17.30 -11.10 -18.64
N VAL A 19 -16.42 -11.49 -17.71
CA VAL A 19 -16.07 -10.67 -16.53
C VAL A 19 -14.65 -10.15 -16.66
N GLY A 20 -14.50 -8.83 -16.69
CA GLY A 20 -13.18 -8.20 -16.60
C GLY A 20 -12.69 -8.20 -15.15
N ALA A 21 -11.44 -8.63 -14.93
CA ALA A 21 -10.79 -8.55 -13.63
C ALA A 21 -9.27 -8.45 -13.76
N ALA A 22 -8.64 -7.76 -12.82
CA ALA A 22 -7.18 -7.73 -12.71
C ALA A 22 -6.74 -7.64 -11.25
N VAL A 23 -5.58 -8.22 -10.97
CA VAL A 23 -4.89 -8.09 -9.69
C VAL A 23 -3.70 -7.17 -9.85
N LEU A 24 -3.59 -6.18 -8.97
CA LEU A 24 -2.38 -5.39 -8.77
C LEU A 24 -1.64 -5.92 -7.55
N ARG A 25 -0.33 -6.15 -7.67
CA ARG A 25 0.58 -6.52 -6.58
C ARG A 25 1.72 -5.52 -6.51
N ILE A 26 2.03 -5.03 -5.32
CA ILE A 26 3.19 -4.16 -5.07
C ILE A 26 4.02 -4.75 -3.95
N THR A 27 5.26 -5.12 -4.27
CA THR A 27 6.23 -5.77 -3.35
C THR A 27 5.61 -6.92 -2.55
N HIS A 28 4.60 -7.57 -3.13
CA HIS A 28 3.57 -8.37 -2.47
C HIS A 28 4.11 -9.46 -1.51
N ALA A 29 5.19 -10.15 -1.90
CA ALA A 29 5.75 -11.25 -1.12
C ALA A 29 6.93 -10.83 -0.21
N VAL A 30 7.22 -9.53 -0.07
CA VAL A 30 8.45 -9.07 0.57
C VAL A 30 8.26 -8.79 2.05
N ASP A 31 8.94 -9.57 2.89
CA ASP A 31 8.91 -9.47 4.34
C ASP A 31 10.08 -8.63 4.90
N ASN A 32 10.23 -7.43 4.35
CA ASN A 32 11.22 -6.47 4.80
C ASN A 32 10.63 -5.07 4.64
N VAL A 33 10.37 -4.38 5.75
CA VAL A 33 9.78 -3.03 5.77
C VAL A 33 10.59 -2.01 4.96
N GLN A 34 11.89 -2.25 4.76
CA GLN A 34 12.76 -1.36 3.97
C GLN A 34 12.85 -1.72 2.50
N ARG A 35 11.93 -2.53 2.00
CA ARG A 35 11.89 -2.82 0.57
C ARG A 35 11.23 -1.66 -0.15
N SER A 36 11.95 -1.03 -1.07
CA SER A 36 11.35 -0.04 -1.97
C SER A 36 10.85 -0.64 -3.28
N ASN A 37 9.97 0.11 -3.92
CA ASN A 37 9.46 -0.16 -5.25
C ASN A 37 10.42 0.26 -6.39
N TYR A 38 11.58 0.82 -6.07
CA TYR A 38 12.73 0.94 -6.96
C TYR A 38 13.21 -0.41 -7.52
N GLY A 39 13.03 -1.49 -6.75
CA GLY A 39 13.46 -2.84 -7.12
C GLY A 39 12.73 -3.42 -8.33
N LYS A 40 13.39 -4.29 -9.10
CA LYS A 40 12.81 -4.96 -10.29
C LYS A 40 11.47 -5.66 -9.98
N ASN A 41 10.49 -5.52 -10.87
CA ASN A 41 9.14 -6.12 -10.76
C ASN A 41 8.48 -5.83 -9.41
N SER A 42 8.71 -4.64 -8.86
CA SER A 42 8.07 -4.19 -7.63
C SER A 42 6.57 -4.04 -7.81
N PHE A 43 6.11 -3.66 -9.00
CA PHE A 43 4.70 -3.67 -9.39
C PHE A 43 4.45 -4.84 -10.35
N THR A 44 3.31 -5.50 -10.20
CA THR A 44 2.83 -6.50 -11.16
C THR A 44 1.33 -6.35 -11.35
N VAL A 45 0.89 -6.18 -12.59
CA VAL A 45 -0.52 -6.23 -12.98
C VAL A 45 -0.76 -7.57 -13.66
N ILE A 46 -1.79 -8.29 -13.24
CA ILE A 46 -2.15 -9.62 -13.75
C ILE A 46 -3.59 -9.56 -14.24
N ASN A 47 -3.84 -9.96 -15.48
CA ASN A 47 -5.20 -10.11 -15.98
C ASN A 47 -5.77 -11.44 -15.49
N THR A 48 -6.69 -11.40 -14.55
CA THR A 48 -7.31 -12.60 -13.96
C THR A 48 -8.75 -12.80 -14.43
N GLY A 49 -9.25 -11.92 -15.29
CA GLY A 49 -10.59 -11.99 -15.85
C GLY A 49 -10.61 -12.57 -17.27
N GLY A 50 -11.79 -12.63 -17.86
CA GLY A 50 -12.01 -13.12 -19.22
C GLY A 50 -11.80 -12.07 -20.33
N LYS A 51 -11.70 -10.78 -19.97
CA LYS A 51 -11.58 -9.68 -20.93
C LYS A 51 -10.14 -9.20 -21.08
N ALA A 52 -9.73 -8.84 -22.29
CA ALA A 52 -8.47 -8.15 -22.52
C ALA A 52 -8.48 -6.75 -21.89
N ILE A 53 -7.32 -6.34 -21.35
CA ILE A 53 -7.10 -5.02 -20.74
C ILE A 53 -6.51 -4.07 -21.80
N THR A 54 -7.02 -2.84 -21.87
CA THR A 54 -6.53 -1.79 -22.77
C THR A 54 -5.95 -0.60 -22.01
N GLY A 55 -6.27 -0.46 -20.72
CA GLY A 55 -5.74 0.61 -19.89
C GLY A 55 -5.69 0.24 -18.41
N PHE A 56 -4.69 0.77 -17.73
CA PHE A 56 -4.52 0.69 -16.29
C PHE A 56 -4.10 2.05 -15.75
N THR A 57 -4.78 2.53 -14.71
CA THR A 57 -4.41 3.76 -14.00
C THR A 57 -4.33 3.47 -12.52
N LEU A 58 -3.23 3.87 -11.87
CA LEU A 58 -3.03 3.83 -10.42
C LEU A 58 -3.05 5.27 -9.88
N ASP A 59 -3.79 5.52 -8.80
CA ASP A 59 -3.83 6.77 -8.04
C ASP A 59 -3.47 6.48 -6.58
N VAL A 60 -2.38 7.13 -6.12
CA VAL A 60 -1.81 6.92 -4.78
C VAL A 60 -2.24 7.98 -3.77
N THR A 61 -3.17 8.88 -4.13
CA THR A 61 -3.64 9.96 -3.24
C THR A 61 -4.31 9.43 -1.97
N GLY A 62 -4.91 8.24 -2.04
CA GLY A 62 -5.55 7.56 -0.90
C GLY A 62 -4.62 6.64 -0.10
N ALA A 63 -3.30 6.70 -0.30
CA ALA A 63 -2.34 5.86 0.39
C ALA A 63 -2.35 6.08 1.92
N LEU A 64 -2.06 5.02 2.67
CA LEU A 64 -1.89 5.01 4.13
C LEU A 64 -0.74 5.91 4.58
N TYR A 65 0.22 6.15 3.69
CA TYR A 65 1.23 7.20 3.83
C TYR A 65 0.91 8.31 2.81
N PRO A 66 0.26 9.41 3.22
CA PRO A 66 -0.29 10.41 2.29
C PRO A 66 0.81 11.22 1.56
N ASP A 67 2.04 11.15 2.07
CA ASP A 67 3.19 11.86 1.53
C ASP A 67 3.88 11.14 0.36
N CYS A 68 3.49 9.89 0.05
CA CYS A 68 4.11 9.13 -1.03
C CYS A 68 3.73 9.66 -2.42
N VAL A 69 4.72 9.83 -3.30
CA VAL A 69 4.56 10.27 -4.69
C VAL A 69 5.51 9.50 -5.60
N PHE A 70 5.17 9.37 -6.88
CA PHE A 70 6.14 8.90 -7.88
C PHE A 70 7.25 9.93 -8.07
N ASP A 71 8.51 9.50 -8.00
CA ASP A 71 9.69 10.36 -8.18
C ASP A 71 10.64 9.88 -9.29
N PRO A 72 10.18 9.83 -10.54
CA PRO A 72 10.99 9.34 -11.65
C PRO A 72 12.19 10.24 -11.97
N GLU A 73 12.22 11.49 -11.45
CA GLU A 73 13.28 12.47 -11.68
C GLU A 73 14.20 12.73 -10.47
N GLY A 74 13.93 12.18 -9.29
CA GLY A 74 14.71 12.42 -8.07
C GLY A 74 14.59 13.86 -7.55
N LEU A 75 13.40 14.44 -7.71
CA LEU A 75 13.08 15.82 -7.30
C LEU A 75 12.04 15.84 -6.18
N ALA A 76 11.13 14.87 -6.19
CA ALA A 76 10.02 14.78 -5.25
C ALA A 76 10.43 14.23 -3.89
N GLY A 77 11.55 13.51 -3.80
CA GLY A 77 12.18 13.08 -2.57
C GLY A 77 13.68 13.30 -2.63
N ASP A 78 14.45 12.22 -2.53
CA ASP A 78 15.90 12.28 -2.56
C ASP A 78 16.47 12.21 -4.00
N SER A 79 17.77 12.42 -4.11
CA SER A 79 18.48 12.53 -5.40
C SER A 79 18.59 11.23 -6.20
N VAL A 80 18.27 10.06 -5.63
CA VAL A 80 18.21 8.78 -6.36
C VAL A 80 16.87 8.74 -7.09
N ALA A 81 16.90 8.26 -8.33
CA ALA A 81 15.72 8.28 -9.19
C ALA A 81 15.66 7.04 -10.08
N LYS A 82 14.43 6.64 -10.41
CA LYS A 82 14.15 5.63 -11.43
C LYS A 82 12.87 5.96 -12.18
N PRO A 83 12.96 6.34 -13.47
CA PRO A 83 11.79 6.38 -14.34
C PRO A 83 11.11 5.01 -14.44
N LEU A 84 9.85 5.00 -14.86
CA LEU A 84 9.11 3.79 -15.21
C LEU A 84 9.97 2.85 -16.06
N ASN A 85 10.27 1.68 -15.53
CA ASN A 85 11.03 0.65 -16.20
C ASN A 85 10.20 -0.62 -16.32
N ILE A 86 9.93 -1.03 -17.56
CA ILE A 86 9.22 -2.29 -17.83
C ILE A 86 10.21 -3.43 -17.71
N ASP A 87 10.07 -4.17 -16.62
CA ASP A 87 11.00 -5.21 -16.20
C ASP A 87 10.66 -6.57 -16.83
N THR A 88 9.36 -6.82 -17.02
CA THR A 88 8.77 -8.01 -17.61
C THR A 88 7.55 -7.60 -18.46
N PRO A 89 7.69 -7.42 -19.78
CA PRO A 89 6.60 -6.92 -20.63
C PRO A 89 5.45 -7.92 -20.80
N GLY A 90 5.73 -9.21 -20.69
CA GLY A 90 4.72 -10.27 -20.70
C GLY A 90 3.99 -10.51 -22.01
N GLY A 91 4.33 -9.82 -23.10
CA GLY A 91 3.59 -9.87 -24.37
C GLY A 91 2.26 -9.11 -24.31
N THR A 92 2.07 -8.25 -23.30
CA THR A 92 0.78 -7.61 -23.00
C THR A 92 0.34 -6.52 -23.97
N GLY A 93 1.06 -6.31 -25.09
CA GLY A 93 0.82 -5.17 -25.98
C GLY A 93 1.04 -3.81 -25.33
N LEU A 94 1.80 -3.75 -24.24
CA LEU A 94 2.10 -2.51 -23.53
C LEU A 94 2.76 -1.51 -24.48
N VAL A 95 2.11 -0.36 -24.66
CA VAL A 95 2.63 0.78 -25.44
C VAL A 95 3.11 1.94 -24.55
N ALA A 96 3.04 1.76 -23.23
CA ALA A 96 3.48 2.74 -22.24
C ALA A 96 4.95 3.14 -22.42
N PRO A 97 5.21 4.45 -22.27
CA PRO A 97 5.44 5.34 -23.39
C PRO A 97 6.82 5.09 -24.01
N ILE A 98 6.85 4.43 -25.17
CA ILE A 98 8.10 4.24 -25.93
C ILE A 98 8.45 5.50 -26.75
N ASP A 99 7.49 6.42 -26.89
CA ASP A 99 7.62 7.75 -27.51
C ASP A 99 6.50 8.62 -26.96
N MET A 100 6.76 9.69 -26.22
CA MET A 100 5.65 10.57 -25.83
C MET A 100 5.99 12.05 -25.68
N GLN A 101 5.16 12.81 -26.38
CA GLN A 101 4.74 14.16 -26.05
C GLN A 101 3.90 14.19 -24.73
N ASP A 102 3.40 13.03 -24.25
CA ASP A 102 2.54 12.82 -23.07
C ASP A 102 3.14 11.86 -21.99
N SER A 103 3.51 12.37 -20.83
CA SER A 103 4.09 11.60 -19.71
C SER A 103 3.15 10.47 -19.21
N PRO A 104 3.65 9.28 -18.78
CA PRO A 104 2.81 8.24 -18.16
C PRO A 104 2.36 8.62 -16.74
N TYR A 105 2.86 9.74 -16.22
CA TYR A 105 2.58 10.19 -14.87
C TYR A 105 1.45 11.21 -14.85
N VAL A 106 0.56 11.05 -13.87
CA VAL A 106 -0.70 11.80 -13.77
C VAL A 106 -0.74 12.56 -12.46
N GLY A 107 -1.19 13.82 -12.52
CA GLY A 107 -1.39 14.69 -11.36
C GLY A 107 -0.09 15.22 -10.75
N GLU A 108 -0.17 16.37 -10.08
CA GLU A 108 0.97 16.97 -9.38
C GLU A 108 1.08 16.41 -7.95
N GLY A 109 2.24 15.87 -7.59
CA GLY A 109 2.50 15.31 -6.27
C GLY A 109 3.14 16.27 -5.27
N GLY A 110 3.78 17.34 -5.75
CA GLY A 110 4.69 18.16 -4.96
C GLY A 110 5.90 18.56 -5.81
N ALA A 111 7.09 18.72 -5.24
CA ALA A 111 8.21 19.41 -5.90
C ALA A 111 9.20 18.56 -6.76
N LYS A 112 8.84 17.53 -7.55
CA LYS A 112 7.99 17.53 -8.76
C LYS A 112 7.47 16.11 -9.07
N GLY A 113 6.99 15.43 -8.04
CA GLY A 113 6.48 14.07 -8.16
C GLY A 113 5.07 14.02 -8.74
N TYR A 114 4.52 12.81 -8.81
CA TYR A 114 3.20 12.56 -9.40
C TYR A 114 2.32 11.71 -8.49
N ARG A 115 1.00 11.88 -8.60
CA ARG A 115 0.00 11.15 -7.80
C ARG A 115 -0.56 9.92 -8.50
N GLY A 116 -0.24 9.73 -9.78
CA GLY A 116 -0.72 8.59 -10.52
C GLY A 116 0.19 8.14 -11.64
N LEU A 117 -0.10 6.93 -12.11
CA LEU A 117 0.58 6.25 -13.21
C LEU A 117 -0.48 5.70 -14.17
N GLN A 118 -0.28 5.91 -15.47
CA GLN A 118 -1.11 5.35 -16.52
C GLN A 118 -0.30 4.44 -17.45
N LEU A 119 -0.83 3.24 -17.71
CA LEU A 119 -0.34 2.29 -18.70
C LEU A 119 -1.44 2.04 -19.74
N VAL A 120 -1.03 1.99 -21.00
CA VAL A 120 -1.92 1.72 -22.14
C VAL A 120 -1.43 0.47 -22.87
N PHE A 121 -2.36 -0.36 -23.31
CA PHE A 121 -2.11 -1.61 -24.00
C PHE A 121 -2.84 -1.61 -25.34
N ASP A 122 -2.09 -1.85 -26.42
CA ASP A 122 -2.61 -1.89 -27.78
C ASP A 122 -2.89 -3.35 -28.18
N PRO A 123 -4.14 -3.72 -28.52
CA PRO A 123 -4.48 -5.06 -28.97
C PRO A 123 -3.77 -5.51 -30.25
N GLU A 124 -3.28 -4.56 -31.07
CA GLU A 124 -2.55 -4.86 -32.30
C GLU A 124 -1.05 -5.12 -32.06
N VAL A 125 -0.55 -4.83 -30.84
CA VAL A 125 0.83 -5.11 -30.43
C VAL A 125 0.84 -6.37 -29.56
N ASP A 126 1.59 -7.39 -29.96
CA ASP A 126 1.71 -8.68 -29.26
C ASP A 126 0.37 -9.39 -28.93
N GLY A 127 -0.76 -8.95 -29.49
CA GLY A 127 -2.09 -9.48 -29.20
C GLY A 127 -2.82 -8.80 -28.05
N GLY A 128 -2.27 -7.71 -27.49
CA GLY A 128 -2.83 -6.99 -26.35
C GLY A 128 -2.70 -7.72 -25.02
N PHE A 129 -3.22 -7.11 -23.96
CA PHE A 129 -3.12 -7.67 -22.60
C PHE A 129 -4.26 -8.68 -22.37
N SER A 130 -4.03 -9.92 -22.77
CA SER A 130 -5.00 -11.02 -22.76
C SER A 130 -5.18 -11.65 -21.37
N PRO A 131 -6.25 -12.44 -21.15
CA PRO A 131 -6.42 -13.23 -19.92
C PRO A 131 -5.19 -14.06 -19.55
N ASP A 132 -4.93 -14.20 -18.26
CA ASP A 132 -3.80 -14.93 -17.64
C ASP A 132 -2.40 -14.35 -17.88
N GLU A 133 -2.29 -13.24 -18.62
CA GLU A 133 -1.02 -12.54 -18.80
C GLU A 133 -0.68 -11.65 -17.61
N SER A 134 0.57 -11.18 -17.57
CA SER A 134 1.02 -10.23 -16.56
C SER A 134 2.10 -9.31 -17.09
N VAL A 135 2.11 -8.07 -16.60
CA VAL A 135 3.20 -7.12 -16.80
C VAL A 135 3.84 -6.78 -15.46
N GLY A 136 5.18 -6.81 -15.42
CA GLY A 136 5.97 -6.43 -14.27
C GLY A 136 6.80 -5.18 -14.57
N PHE A 137 6.80 -4.22 -13.66
CA PHE A 137 7.54 -2.97 -13.80
C PHE A 137 8.04 -2.45 -12.46
N SER A 138 8.89 -1.44 -12.51
CA SER A 138 9.40 -0.71 -11.36
C SER A 138 9.52 0.77 -11.65
N ILE A 139 9.43 1.57 -10.61
CA ILE A 139 9.52 3.02 -10.64
C ILE A 139 9.92 3.48 -9.24
N ASP A 140 10.61 4.61 -9.15
CA ASP A 140 10.89 5.23 -7.86
C ASP A 140 9.67 5.94 -7.29
N MET A 141 9.51 5.82 -5.99
CA MET A 141 8.58 6.60 -5.23
C MET A 141 9.24 7.00 -3.93
N ASP A 142 9.03 8.25 -3.56
CA ASP A 142 9.56 8.85 -2.34
C ASP A 142 8.47 9.58 -1.57
N PRO A 143 8.66 9.79 -0.25
CA PRO A 143 7.89 10.77 0.51
C PRO A 143 8.22 12.20 0.10
N ASN A 144 7.24 13.08 -0.09
CA ASN A 144 7.47 14.47 -0.48
C ASN A 144 8.08 15.34 0.64
N SER A 145 7.99 14.92 1.90
CA SER A 145 8.63 15.55 3.06
C SER A 145 10.16 15.59 3.01
N ILE A 146 10.78 14.85 2.10
CA ILE A 146 12.24 14.87 1.87
C ILE A 146 12.63 15.44 0.51
N ALA A 147 11.71 16.14 -0.16
CA ALA A 147 11.94 16.70 -1.50
C ALA A 147 13.20 17.58 -1.58
N GLY A 148 14.02 17.34 -2.60
CA GLY A 148 15.24 18.10 -2.89
C GLY A 148 16.45 17.69 -2.05
N THR A 149 16.40 16.53 -1.41
CA THR A 149 17.50 16.06 -0.56
C THR A 149 18.54 15.24 -1.34
N ASN A 150 19.75 15.13 -0.79
CA ASN A 150 20.76 14.22 -1.32
C ASN A 150 20.72 12.91 -0.53
N LYS A 151 20.65 11.78 -1.22
CA LYS A 151 20.52 10.42 -0.66
C LYS A 151 21.47 10.13 0.50
N LYS A 152 22.77 10.34 0.23
CA LYS A 152 23.82 9.92 1.17
C LYS A 152 23.78 10.66 2.51
N PRO A 153 23.78 12.01 2.58
CA PRO A 153 23.67 12.70 3.85
C PRO A 153 22.29 12.54 4.50
N LEU A 154 21.22 12.31 3.73
CA LEU A 154 19.89 11.98 4.24
C LEU A 154 19.93 10.67 5.06
N ASP A 155 20.35 9.56 4.45
CA ASP A 155 20.41 8.25 5.11
C ASP A 155 21.39 8.23 6.29
N GLN A 156 22.45 9.04 6.24
CA GLN A 156 23.42 9.16 7.35
C GLN A 156 22.80 9.76 8.62
N GLY A 157 21.72 10.54 8.49
CA GLY A 157 21.00 11.15 9.61
C GLY A 157 19.97 10.23 10.26
N THR A 158 19.82 9.00 9.77
CA THR A 158 18.76 8.09 10.20
C THR A 158 19.11 7.30 11.45
N THR A 159 18.09 6.98 12.25
CA THR A 159 18.21 6.05 13.38
C THR A 159 16.88 5.33 13.59
N PRO A 160 16.82 3.99 13.47
CA PRO A 160 17.87 3.09 12.94
C PRO A 160 18.27 3.44 11.50
N LYS A 161 19.32 2.79 10.98
CA LYS A 161 19.75 2.99 9.59
C LYS A 161 18.60 2.65 8.63
N TRP A 162 18.17 3.64 7.87
CA TRP A 162 17.02 3.54 6.98
C TRP A 162 17.33 4.08 5.59
N ASP A 163 16.69 3.47 4.59
CA ASP A 163 16.47 4.08 3.28
C ASP A 163 15.26 5.01 3.41
N VAL A 164 15.50 6.33 3.49
CA VAL A 164 14.41 7.30 3.77
C VAL A 164 13.49 7.48 2.57
N GLY A 165 14.04 7.47 1.35
CA GLY A 165 13.25 7.57 0.11
C GLY A 165 12.42 6.32 -0.17
N GLY A 166 12.88 5.15 0.26
CA GLY A 166 12.21 3.90 -0.07
C GLY A 166 10.73 3.80 0.33
N VAL A 167 9.84 3.77 -0.66
CA VAL A 167 8.39 3.47 -0.50
C VAL A 167 8.08 2.06 -0.98
N SER A 168 7.30 1.29 -0.22
CA SER A 168 6.85 -0.05 -0.57
C SER A 168 5.35 -0.11 -0.88
N GLY A 169 4.86 -1.28 -1.27
CA GLY A 169 3.44 -1.54 -1.41
C GLY A 169 2.64 -1.34 -0.12
N ALA A 170 3.24 -1.61 1.05
CA ALA A 170 2.55 -1.47 2.33
C ALA A 170 2.22 -0.01 2.68
N GLU A 171 3.11 0.94 2.35
CA GLU A 171 2.84 2.38 2.47
C GLU A 171 1.71 2.84 1.52
N LEU A 172 1.54 2.13 0.40
CA LEU A 172 0.54 2.42 -0.64
C LEU A 172 -0.84 1.78 -0.40
N ILE A 173 -1.07 1.10 0.74
CA ILE A 173 -2.40 0.59 1.11
C ILE A 173 -3.41 1.73 1.05
N GLY A 174 -4.60 1.49 0.51
CA GLY A 174 -5.64 2.52 0.29
C GLY A 174 -5.58 3.19 -1.08
N SER A 175 -4.46 3.11 -1.81
CA SER A 175 -4.37 3.57 -3.21
C SER A 175 -5.38 2.83 -4.09
N THR A 176 -5.94 3.53 -5.08
CA THR A 176 -6.95 2.97 -5.98
C THR A 176 -6.37 2.75 -7.37
N PHE A 177 -6.90 1.77 -8.09
CA PHE A 177 -6.54 1.57 -9.49
C PHE A 177 -7.77 1.24 -10.32
N THR A 178 -7.76 1.70 -11.56
CA THR A 178 -8.83 1.48 -12.54
C THR A 178 -8.29 0.69 -13.72
N VAL A 179 -9.04 -0.32 -14.13
CA VAL A 179 -8.74 -1.17 -15.29
C VAL A 179 -9.80 -0.90 -16.34
N THR A 180 -9.36 -0.60 -17.56
CA THR A 180 -10.22 -0.46 -18.73
C THR A 180 -10.07 -1.69 -19.61
N PHE A 181 -11.20 -2.29 -20.01
CA PHE A 181 -11.24 -3.48 -20.84
C PHE A 181 -11.51 -3.14 -22.31
N ALA A 182 -11.25 -4.09 -23.20
CA ALA A 182 -11.39 -3.90 -24.66
C ALA A 182 -12.81 -3.54 -25.13
N ASP A 183 -13.84 -3.88 -24.37
CA ASP A 183 -15.24 -3.51 -24.64
C ASP A 183 -15.61 -2.10 -24.12
N GLY A 184 -14.64 -1.37 -23.55
CA GLY A 184 -14.81 -0.04 -22.97
C GLY A 184 -15.36 -0.05 -21.54
N SER A 185 -15.70 -1.21 -20.99
CA SER A 185 -16.11 -1.33 -19.59
C SER A 185 -14.91 -1.19 -18.65
N GLN A 186 -15.18 -0.90 -17.38
CA GLN A 186 -14.14 -0.68 -16.36
C GLN A 186 -14.40 -1.50 -15.09
N ALA A 187 -13.35 -1.69 -14.31
CA ALA A 187 -13.41 -2.13 -12.93
C ALA A 187 -12.43 -1.29 -12.08
N GLN A 188 -12.79 -1.03 -10.84
CA GLN A 188 -11.93 -0.35 -9.87
C GLN A 188 -11.54 -1.33 -8.77
N GLY A 189 -10.30 -1.23 -8.31
CA GLY A 189 -9.78 -1.93 -7.15
C GLY A 189 -9.06 -0.98 -6.21
N GLN A 190 -8.80 -1.46 -5.00
CA GLN A 190 -8.05 -0.73 -3.97
C GLN A 190 -7.00 -1.65 -3.36
N LEU A 191 -5.82 -1.11 -3.07
CA LEU A 191 -4.73 -1.86 -2.47
C LEU A 191 -5.00 -2.09 -0.97
N HIS A 192 -4.89 -3.33 -0.53
CA HIS A 192 -4.86 -3.71 0.89
C HIS A 192 -3.57 -4.42 1.26
N GLY A 193 -3.28 -4.46 2.57
CA GLY A 193 -2.06 -5.06 3.10
C GLY A 193 -2.02 -6.58 2.95
N THR A 194 -0.83 -7.10 2.67
CA THR A 194 -0.52 -8.54 2.80
C THR A 194 -0.08 -8.85 4.23
N THR A 195 0.21 -10.12 4.54
CA THR A 195 0.86 -10.50 5.81
C THR A 195 2.36 -10.18 5.86
N LYS A 196 2.89 -9.43 4.88
CA LYS A 196 4.30 -9.11 4.72
C LYS A 196 4.58 -7.65 5.03
N GLN A 197 5.77 -7.36 5.53
CA GLN A 197 6.16 -6.02 5.97
C GLN A 197 6.20 -4.94 4.87
N ALA A 198 6.22 -5.31 3.58
CA ALA A 198 6.27 -4.35 2.48
C ALA A 198 5.22 -4.62 1.40
N GLY A 199 4.36 -5.63 1.57
CA GLY A 199 3.50 -6.11 0.49
C GLY A 199 2.09 -5.52 0.54
N SER A 200 1.59 -5.09 -0.61
CA SER A 200 0.16 -4.88 -0.85
C SER A 200 -0.32 -5.55 -2.12
N HIS A 201 -1.63 -5.72 -2.21
CA HIS A 201 -2.32 -6.18 -3.41
C HIS A 201 -3.76 -5.70 -3.44
N GLY A 202 -4.39 -5.72 -4.61
CA GLY A 202 -5.80 -5.39 -4.75
C GLY A 202 -6.41 -6.12 -5.94
N LEU A 203 -7.73 -6.25 -5.91
CA LEU A 203 -8.54 -6.83 -6.98
C LEU A 203 -9.46 -5.75 -7.55
N ALA A 204 -9.36 -5.52 -8.87
CA ALA A 204 -10.40 -4.85 -9.63
C ALA A 204 -11.21 -5.94 -10.34
N SER A 205 -12.52 -6.01 -10.11
CA SER A 205 -13.40 -6.97 -10.79
C SER A 205 -14.76 -6.33 -11.05
N GLN A 206 -15.38 -6.67 -12.18
CA GLN A 206 -16.76 -6.26 -12.47
C GLN A 206 -17.78 -6.99 -11.60
N ASP A 207 -17.38 -8.09 -10.98
CA ASP A 207 -18.20 -8.93 -10.09
C ASP A 207 -17.72 -8.86 -8.63
N LEU A 208 -17.07 -7.76 -8.22
CA LEU A 208 -16.60 -7.62 -6.84
C LEU A 208 -17.81 -7.57 -5.88
N PRO A 209 -17.86 -8.41 -4.82
CA PRO A 209 -19.02 -8.46 -3.91
C PRO A 209 -19.30 -7.16 -3.14
N GLY A 210 -18.27 -6.33 -2.91
CA GLY A 210 -18.40 -5.04 -2.22
C GLY A 210 -18.71 -5.20 -0.73
N HIS A 211 -18.07 -6.14 -0.04
CA HIS A 211 -18.28 -6.34 1.39
C HIS A 211 -17.53 -5.30 2.23
N ASP A 212 -18.27 -4.58 3.07
CA ASP A 212 -17.72 -3.57 3.98
C ASP A 212 -17.36 -4.15 5.35
N VAL A 213 -16.48 -3.42 6.05
CA VAL A 213 -16.11 -3.66 7.44
C VAL A 213 -16.22 -2.35 8.23
N THR A 214 -16.72 -2.42 9.46
CA THR A 214 -16.63 -1.32 10.42
C THR A 214 -15.35 -1.48 11.22
N LEU A 215 -14.59 -0.39 11.34
CA LEU A 215 -13.40 -0.29 12.17
C LEU A 215 -13.57 0.89 13.11
N THR A 216 -13.28 0.70 14.39
CA THR A 216 -13.11 1.82 15.32
C THR A 216 -11.83 1.67 16.11
N VAL A 217 -11.12 2.78 16.33
CA VAL A 217 -9.89 2.80 17.13
C VAL A 217 -9.98 3.91 18.16
N ASN A 218 -9.89 3.59 19.45
CA ASN A 218 -10.13 4.54 20.55
C ASN A 218 -11.48 5.29 20.42
N GLY A 219 -12.49 4.63 19.83
CA GLY A 219 -13.80 5.22 19.56
C GLY A 219 -13.86 6.13 18.32
N LEU A 220 -12.76 6.29 17.59
CA LEU A 220 -12.71 7.01 16.32
C LEU A 220 -13.20 6.14 15.16
N ALA A 221 -13.84 6.78 14.18
CA ALA A 221 -14.27 6.19 12.92
C ALA A 221 -13.22 6.36 11.80
N PRO A 222 -13.31 5.60 10.69
CA PRO A 222 -12.44 5.76 9.53
C PRO A 222 -12.36 7.21 9.05
N GLY A 223 -11.14 7.68 8.73
CA GLY A 223 -10.88 9.05 8.31
C GLY A 223 -10.66 10.05 9.46
N GLU A 224 -10.88 9.65 10.71
CA GLU A 224 -10.62 10.50 11.87
C GLU A 224 -9.17 10.41 12.37
N VAL A 225 -8.76 11.46 13.07
CA VAL A 225 -7.43 11.62 13.67
C VAL A 225 -7.59 11.86 15.16
N GLY A 226 -6.79 11.19 15.97
CA GLY A 226 -6.81 11.38 17.42
C GLY A 226 -5.50 11.00 18.09
N THR A 227 -5.59 10.60 19.35
CA THR A 227 -4.41 10.36 20.19
C THR A 227 -4.52 9.08 21.01
N TYR A 228 -3.38 8.60 21.49
CA TYR A 228 -3.25 7.47 22.40
C TYR A 228 -2.16 7.75 23.44
N SER A 229 -2.15 6.98 24.52
CA SER A 229 -1.28 7.20 25.68
C SER A 229 -0.61 5.88 26.09
N ASP A 230 -0.01 5.85 27.29
CA ASP A 230 0.60 4.64 27.87
C ASP A 230 -0.39 3.47 28.05
N GLU A 231 -1.70 3.75 28.04
CA GLU A 231 -2.76 2.75 28.00
C GLU A 231 -2.88 2.01 26.65
N GLY A 232 -2.20 2.49 25.61
CA GLY A 232 -2.21 1.93 24.26
C GLY A 232 -3.44 2.32 23.44
N ILE A 233 -3.76 1.48 22.45
CA ILE A 233 -4.93 1.66 21.57
C ILE A 233 -5.97 0.58 21.85
N GLN A 234 -7.25 0.88 21.66
CA GLN A 234 -8.33 -0.09 21.57
C GLN A 234 -8.78 -0.21 20.12
N VAL A 235 -8.85 -1.43 19.58
CA VAL A 235 -9.27 -1.69 18.20
C VAL A 235 -10.48 -2.62 18.21
N VAL A 236 -11.58 -2.17 17.61
CA VAL A 236 -12.81 -2.94 17.44
C VAL A 236 -13.16 -3.06 15.97
N VAL A 237 -13.50 -4.27 15.53
CA VAL A 237 -13.89 -4.59 14.16
C VAL A 237 -15.26 -5.27 14.12
N ASN A 238 -16.07 -4.98 13.11
CA ASN A 238 -17.36 -5.62 12.86
C ASN A 238 -17.61 -5.75 11.35
N GLY A 239 -18.39 -6.74 10.95
CA GLY A 239 -18.82 -6.93 9.57
C GLY A 239 -19.64 -8.22 9.43
N PRO A 240 -20.05 -8.60 8.21
CA PRO A 240 -20.92 -9.74 7.99
C PRO A 240 -20.35 -11.06 8.54
N ALA A 241 -21.17 -11.80 9.28
CA ALA A 241 -20.77 -13.04 9.92
C ALA A 241 -20.26 -14.08 8.90
N GLY A 242 -19.15 -14.75 9.23
CA GLY A 242 -18.54 -15.78 8.40
C GLY A 242 -17.58 -15.28 7.32
N LEU A 243 -17.44 -13.97 7.15
CA LEU A 243 -16.40 -13.36 6.33
C LEU A 243 -15.12 -13.14 7.15
N THR A 244 -13.99 -12.93 6.49
CA THR A 244 -12.72 -12.58 7.15
C THR A 244 -12.39 -11.13 6.91
N ALA A 245 -12.17 -10.36 7.98
CA ALA A 245 -11.58 -9.03 7.89
C ALA A 245 -10.07 -9.12 8.10
N ARG A 246 -9.28 -8.41 7.29
CA ARG A 246 -7.89 -8.13 7.58
C ARG A 246 -7.77 -6.71 8.13
N VAL A 247 -7.25 -6.59 9.34
CA VAL A 247 -6.86 -5.32 9.95
C VAL A 247 -5.35 -5.14 9.81
N VAL A 248 -4.94 -3.97 9.33
CA VAL A 248 -3.53 -3.58 9.18
C VAL A 248 -3.27 -2.39 10.09
N LEU A 249 -2.25 -2.51 10.94
CA LEU A 249 -1.75 -1.47 11.83
C LEU A 249 -0.31 -1.15 11.43
N THR A 250 -0.04 0.10 11.05
CA THR A 250 1.32 0.58 10.82
C THR A 250 1.81 1.38 12.02
N HIS A 251 3.11 1.30 12.30
CA HIS A 251 3.81 2.26 13.15
C HIS A 251 4.73 3.08 12.25
N GLY A 252 4.48 4.37 12.17
CA GLY A 252 5.25 5.30 11.36
C GLY A 252 6.38 5.95 12.13
N LEU A 253 7.36 6.50 11.43
CA LEU A 253 8.39 7.35 12.02
C LEU A 253 8.79 8.46 11.05
N ILE A 254 9.38 9.52 11.62
CA ILE A 254 10.02 10.59 10.86
C ILE A 254 11.50 10.29 10.71
N GLN A 255 12.00 10.30 9.48
CA GLN A 255 13.42 10.24 9.16
C GLN A 255 13.84 11.36 8.20
N PRO A 256 15.11 11.79 8.25
CA PRO A 256 16.11 11.44 9.26
C PRO A 256 15.84 12.09 10.63
N VAL A 257 16.25 11.44 11.72
CA VAL A 257 16.22 12.06 13.06
C VAL A 257 17.25 13.17 13.25
N THR A 258 18.31 13.18 12.42
CA THR A 258 19.30 14.26 12.36
C THR A 258 19.35 14.83 10.94
N PRO A 259 18.52 15.85 10.64
CA PRO A 259 18.59 16.57 9.37
C PRO A 259 19.97 17.17 9.15
N TYR A 260 20.46 17.10 7.92
CA TYR A 260 21.77 17.67 7.55
C TYR A 260 21.70 19.14 7.10
N ALA A 261 20.50 19.69 6.95
CA ALA A 261 20.26 21.05 6.45
C ALA A 261 19.00 21.68 7.07
N ASP A 262 18.97 23.02 7.10
CA ASP A 262 17.88 23.80 7.69
C ASP A 262 16.55 23.60 6.92
N PHE A 263 16.59 23.63 5.59
CA PHE A 263 15.37 23.41 4.77
C PHE A 263 14.72 22.04 5.06
N LEU A 264 15.53 21.01 5.29
CA LEU A 264 15.03 19.68 5.62
C LEU A 264 14.43 19.66 7.03
N THR A 265 15.02 20.41 7.97
CA THR A 265 14.45 20.57 9.31
C THR A 265 13.05 21.19 9.21
N GLU A 266 12.90 22.26 8.44
CA GLU A 266 11.60 22.92 8.21
C GLU A 266 10.58 21.96 7.57
N GLN A 267 11.00 21.15 6.58
CA GLN A 267 10.12 20.14 5.96
C GLN A 267 9.66 19.06 6.96
N LEU A 268 10.57 18.54 7.80
CA LEU A 268 10.22 17.53 8.80
C LEU A 268 9.38 18.10 9.94
N GLU A 269 9.52 19.39 10.29
CA GLU A 269 8.62 20.06 11.22
C GLU A 269 7.20 20.18 10.66
N VAL A 270 7.05 20.41 9.34
CA VAL A 270 5.74 20.36 8.67
C VAL A 270 5.17 18.95 8.71
N LEU A 271 5.98 17.92 8.43
CA LEU A 271 5.56 16.53 8.54
C LEU A 271 5.13 16.18 9.98
N ALA A 272 5.86 16.64 10.99
CA ALA A 272 5.52 16.41 12.40
C ALA A 272 4.16 17.02 12.80
N ALA A 273 3.72 18.07 12.12
CA ALA A 273 2.42 18.68 12.33
C ALA A 273 1.27 17.97 11.57
N ALA A 274 1.58 17.14 10.56
CA ALA A 274 0.59 16.45 9.74
C ALA A 274 -0.25 15.44 10.54
N ASP A 275 -1.42 15.06 10.03
CA ASP A 275 -2.33 14.10 10.69
C ASP A 275 -1.64 12.76 11.00
N PHE A 276 -0.83 12.28 10.07
CA PHE A 276 0.07 11.14 10.24
C PHE A 276 1.54 11.57 10.07
N PRO A 277 2.28 11.80 11.17
CA PRO A 277 3.62 12.37 11.13
C PRO A 277 4.67 11.28 10.85
N ALA A 278 4.65 10.72 9.64
CA ALA A 278 5.58 9.68 9.24
C ALA A 278 5.87 9.70 7.74
N ASN A 279 7.14 9.52 7.38
CA ASN A 279 7.59 9.33 6.01
C ASN A 279 8.19 7.94 5.77
N ASN A 280 8.43 7.17 6.84
CA ASN A 280 8.78 5.76 6.74
C ASN A 280 7.94 4.91 7.69
N ALA A 281 7.70 3.66 7.32
CA ALA A 281 7.19 2.66 8.24
C ALA A 281 8.31 2.06 9.09
N ALA A 282 8.04 1.91 10.38
CA ALA A 282 8.88 1.19 11.32
C ALA A 282 8.60 -0.31 11.19
N TRP A 283 7.32 -0.67 11.15
CA TRP A 283 6.80 -2.01 10.87
C TRP A 283 5.29 -1.98 10.63
N PHE A 284 4.78 -3.09 10.10
CA PHE A 284 3.35 -3.35 9.95
C PHE A 284 2.95 -4.57 10.78
N GLN A 285 1.78 -4.51 11.40
CA GLN A 285 1.10 -5.65 12.02
C GLN A 285 -0.16 -5.93 11.22
N THR A 286 -0.42 -7.22 11.00
CA THR A 286 -1.63 -7.67 10.29
C THR A 286 -2.32 -8.75 11.09
N LEU A 287 -3.65 -8.66 11.14
CA LEU A 287 -4.49 -9.64 11.81
C LEU A 287 -5.69 -9.96 10.93
N ASP A 288 -5.86 -11.25 10.65
CA ASP A 288 -7.06 -11.77 9.98
C ASP A 288 -8.05 -12.23 11.07
N VAL A 289 -9.28 -11.73 10.99
CA VAL A 289 -10.34 -11.90 11.99
C VAL A 289 -11.56 -12.48 11.30
N MET A 290 -12.00 -13.66 11.76
CA MET A 290 -13.31 -14.18 11.36
C MET A 290 -14.40 -13.32 11.99
N LEU A 291 -15.21 -12.68 11.15
CA LEU A 291 -16.28 -11.79 11.55
C LEU A 291 -17.48 -12.57 12.07
N THR A 292 -18.10 -12.06 13.12
CA THR A 292 -19.21 -12.71 13.82
C THR A 292 -20.57 -12.07 13.56
N GLY A 293 -20.61 -10.88 12.92
CA GLY A 293 -21.80 -10.04 12.81
C GLY A 293 -21.99 -9.08 13.99
N GLU A 294 -21.09 -9.10 14.97
CA GLU A 294 -21.10 -8.25 16.17
C GLU A 294 -19.72 -7.63 16.38
N ASP A 295 -19.65 -6.62 17.26
CA ASP A 295 -18.40 -5.93 17.60
C ASP A 295 -17.39 -6.90 18.24
N GLN A 296 -16.18 -6.95 17.68
CA GLN A 296 -15.07 -7.76 18.18
C GLN A 296 -13.91 -6.86 18.58
N ASP A 297 -13.62 -6.81 19.88
CA ASP A 297 -12.39 -6.19 20.40
C ASP A 297 -11.19 -7.11 20.09
N ILE A 298 -10.27 -6.62 19.27
CA ILE A 298 -9.09 -7.34 18.78
C ILE A 298 -7.79 -6.77 19.33
N THR A 299 -7.89 -5.87 20.30
CA THR A 299 -6.76 -5.12 20.88
C THR A 299 -5.64 -6.04 21.34
N GLU A 300 -5.96 -7.02 22.18
CA GLU A 300 -4.97 -7.93 22.76
C GLU A 300 -4.22 -8.72 21.67
N ALA A 301 -4.90 -9.11 20.59
CA ALA A 301 -4.30 -9.86 19.50
C ALA A 301 -3.29 -9.01 18.70
N LEU A 302 -3.58 -7.72 18.50
CA LEU A 302 -2.68 -6.78 17.84
C LEU A 302 -1.49 -6.41 18.75
N THR A 303 -1.74 -6.06 20.01
CA THR A 303 -0.69 -5.64 20.95
C THR A 303 0.31 -6.77 21.26
N ASN A 304 -0.16 -8.02 21.32
CA ASN A 304 0.71 -9.17 21.57
C ASN A 304 1.44 -9.69 20.33
N ALA A 305 1.15 -9.15 19.14
CA ALA A 305 1.82 -9.57 17.93
C ALA A 305 3.32 -9.22 18.00
N PRO A 306 4.23 -10.12 17.56
CA PRO A 306 5.66 -9.84 17.55
C PRO A 306 5.97 -8.55 16.81
N ARG A 307 6.76 -7.68 17.43
CA ARG A 307 7.27 -6.44 16.82
C ARG A 307 8.79 -6.49 16.69
N PRO A 308 9.37 -5.91 15.63
CA PRO A 308 10.81 -5.75 15.54
C PRO A 308 11.37 -4.98 16.74
N THR A 309 12.58 -5.33 17.17
CA THR A 309 13.29 -4.57 18.21
C THR A 309 14.26 -3.61 17.53
N TYR A 310 13.84 -2.36 17.39
CA TYR A 310 14.70 -1.27 16.95
C TYR A 310 14.96 -0.34 18.14
N ASP A 311 16.21 0.13 18.26
CA ASP A 311 16.52 1.21 19.17
C ASP A 311 16.36 2.55 18.43
N PHE A 312 15.21 3.16 18.62
CA PHE A 312 14.89 4.49 18.09
C PHE A 312 15.38 5.62 19.00
N THR A 313 15.92 5.29 20.18
CA THR A 313 16.28 6.22 21.26
C THR A 313 17.78 6.49 21.36
N VAL A 314 18.57 6.07 20.37
CA VAL A 314 20.03 6.32 20.32
C VAL A 314 20.36 7.82 20.32
N HIS A 315 19.38 8.67 19.97
CA HIS A 315 19.49 10.13 19.97
C HIS A 315 18.33 10.80 20.74
N PRO A 316 18.19 10.57 22.05
CA PRO A 316 16.98 10.92 22.81
C PRO A 316 16.74 12.44 22.91
N ASP A 317 17.77 13.25 22.63
CA ASP A 317 17.67 14.70 22.58
C ASP A 317 17.17 15.23 21.22
N LYS A 318 16.94 14.35 20.23
CA LYS A 318 16.46 14.72 18.89
C LYS A 318 14.93 14.67 18.84
N PRO A 319 14.27 15.66 18.21
CA PRO A 319 12.81 15.80 18.26
C PRO A 319 12.05 14.63 17.63
N PHE A 320 12.69 13.89 16.71
CA PHE A 320 12.07 12.77 15.99
C PHE A 320 12.54 11.40 16.49
N SER A 321 13.36 11.36 17.55
CA SER A 321 13.79 10.12 18.21
C SER A 321 12.75 9.76 19.28
N LEU A 322 11.81 8.89 18.92
CA LEU A 322 10.72 8.47 19.79
C LEU A 322 10.95 7.05 20.31
N ASP A 323 10.36 6.73 21.46
CA ASP A 323 10.24 5.33 21.87
C ASP A 323 9.36 4.57 20.86
N ALA A 324 9.64 3.29 20.63
CA ALA A 324 8.84 2.43 19.76
C ALA A 324 7.36 2.41 20.19
N ASP A 325 7.09 2.52 21.49
CA ASP A 325 5.74 2.57 22.08
C ASP A 325 5.03 3.93 21.90
N LYS A 326 5.71 4.91 21.29
CA LYS A 326 5.20 6.29 21.12
C LYS A 326 5.14 6.73 19.65
N LEU A 327 5.37 5.80 18.73
CA LEU A 327 5.32 6.08 17.30
C LEU A 327 3.89 6.41 16.85
N PRO A 328 3.69 7.33 15.89
CA PRO A 328 2.38 7.51 15.29
C PRO A 328 1.88 6.19 14.68
N VAL A 329 0.58 5.93 14.81
CA VAL A 329 -0.04 4.71 14.28
C VAL A 329 -1.13 5.02 13.27
N GLY A 330 -1.24 4.16 12.26
CA GLY A 330 -2.31 4.20 11.26
C GLY A 330 -3.00 2.84 11.18
N VAL A 331 -4.33 2.82 11.15
CA VAL A 331 -5.11 1.58 11.11
C VAL A 331 -6.10 1.61 9.95
N VAL A 332 -6.14 0.51 9.19
CA VAL A 332 -7.10 0.27 8.12
C VAL A 332 -7.61 -1.16 8.17
N ALA A 333 -8.79 -1.40 7.61
CA ALA A 333 -9.36 -2.74 7.50
C ALA A 333 -10.05 -2.94 6.14
N ALA A 334 -10.14 -4.20 5.72
CA ALA A 334 -10.97 -4.62 4.60
C ALA A 334 -11.44 -6.05 4.79
N VAL A 335 -12.57 -6.41 4.20
CA VAL A 335 -12.96 -7.81 4.05
C VAL A 335 -12.07 -8.45 2.97
N VAL A 336 -11.50 -9.62 3.27
CA VAL A 336 -10.60 -10.37 2.38
C VAL A 336 -11.14 -11.78 2.13
N ASP A 337 -10.73 -12.38 1.02
CA ASP A 337 -11.03 -13.77 0.67
C ASP A 337 -9.83 -14.69 0.97
N PRO A 338 -9.83 -15.44 2.09
CA PRO A 338 -8.71 -16.31 2.44
C PRO A 338 -8.47 -17.45 1.43
N ALA A 339 -9.46 -17.80 0.61
CA ALA A 339 -9.31 -18.83 -0.41
C ALA A 339 -8.61 -18.31 -1.68
N ASN A 340 -8.61 -16.99 -1.89
CA ASN A 340 -8.07 -16.33 -3.08
C ASN A 340 -6.95 -15.37 -2.69
N ASP A 341 -5.90 -15.91 -2.06
CA ASP A 341 -4.70 -15.16 -1.65
C ASP A 341 -5.00 -13.99 -0.70
N ALA A 342 -6.13 -13.99 0.01
CA ALA A 342 -6.58 -12.87 0.84
C ALA A 342 -6.76 -11.55 0.06
N LEU A 343 -7.15 -11.63 -1.22
CA LEU A 343 -7.55 -10.45 -2.00
C LEU A 343 -8.74 -9.73 -1.34
N PRO A 344 -8.79 -8.39 -1.40
CA PRO A 344 -9.91 -7.63 -0.86
C PRO A 344 -11.20 -7.93 -1.63
N MET A 345 -12.31 -8.06 -0.90
CA MET A 345 -13.66 -8.32 -1.43
C MET A 345 -14.54 -7.07 -1.44
N GLY A 346 -13.98 -5.91 -1.12
CA GLY A 346 -14.68 -4.64 -0.96
C GLY A 346 -13.68 -3.50 -0.71
N PRO A 347 -14.17 -2.32 -0.34
CA PRO A 347 -13.31 -1.17 -0.08
C PRO A 347 -12.43 -1.39 1.17
N VAL A 348 -11.28 -0.73 1.17
CA VAL A 348 -10.44 -0.54 2.35
C VAL A 348 -10.97 0.70 3.08
N THR A 349 -11.13 0.60 4.41
CA THR A 349 -11.54 1.77 5.21
C THR A 349 -10.55 2.92 5.04
N GLU A 350 -11.02 4.16 5.12
CA GLU A 350 -10.11 5.30 5.29
C GLU A 350 -9.22 5.08 6.54
N PRO A 351 -7.95 5.51 6.51
CA PRO A 351 -7.07 5.38 7.66
C PRO A 351 -7.60 6.10 8.89
N ILE A 352 -7.44 5.47 10.05
CA ILE A 352 -7.57 6.13 11.36
C ILE A 352 -6.15 6.38 11.87
N TYR A 353 -5.81 7.64 12.11
CA TYR A 353 -4.47 8.02 12.56
C TYR A 353 -4.48 8.41 14.04
N LEU A 354 -3.47 7.96 14.79
CA LEU A 354 -3.27 8.36 16.17
C LEU A 354 -1.84 8.83 16.41
N LYS A 355 -1.71 9.86 17.24
CA LYS A 355 -0.44 10.36 17.78
C LYS A 355 -0.35 10.03 19.27
N TYR A 356 0.86 9.81 19.77
CA TYR A 356 1.06 9.62 21.21
C TYR A 356 0.99 10.97 21.95
N GLU A 357 0.31 11.02 23.10
CA GLU A 357 0.23 12.19 24.00
C GLU A 357 0.67 11.90 25.45
#